data_AF-A0A1F9GTE2-F1
#
_entry.id   AF-A0A1F9GTE2-F1
#
_cell.length_a   1.000
_cell.length_b   1.000
_cell.length_c   1.000
_cell.angle_alpha   90.00
_cell.angle_beta   90.00
_cell.angle_gamma   90.00
#
_symmetry.space_group_name_H-M   'P 1'
#
loop_
_entity.id
_entity.type
_entity.pdbx_description
1 polymer ?
#
loop_
_entity_poly.entity_id
_entity_poly.type
_entity_poly.pdbx_seq_one_letter_code
_entity_poly.pdbx_strand_id
1 'polypeptide(L)'
;MNQNEWVPLLEFAVKEGISPSTVRRQIKSGKIIFRLQDGKYLIQATPLELNKPETSSSSPQVAGVLRYAEESLKSLKDAHREILTQKESEIGRLKGENVRLTQEIQELRMLIEVLEKRSSL
;
A
#
# COMPACT_ATOMS: atom_id res chain seq x y z
N MET A 1 26.06 22.63 -19.07
CA MET A 1 25.84 22.56 -17.61
C MET A 1 25.51 21.12 -17.25
N ASN A 2 26.18 20.56 -16.25
CA ASN A 2 26.43 19.11 -16.08
C ASN A 2 25.15 18.29 -15.82
N GLN A 3 24.71 17.50 -16.80
CA GLN A 3 23.46 16.72 -16.77
C GLN A 3 23.54 15.41 -15.94
N ASN A 4 24.54 15.26 -15.07
CA ASN A 4 24.75 14.04 -14.29
C ASN A 4 25.27 14.31 -12.87
N GLU A 5 24.96 15.49 -12.35
CA GLU A 5 25.42 15.90 -11.04
C GLU A 5 24.61 15.23 -9.93
N TRP A 6 25.30 14.49 -9.06
CA TRP A 6 24.76 13.93 -7.84
C TRP A 6 24.80 14.99 -6.75
N VAL A 7 23.64 15.55 -6.44
CA VAL A 7 23.50 16.66 -5.51
C VAL A 7 22.96 16.12 -4.18
N PRO A 8 23.49 16.55 -3.02
CA PRO A 8 22.91 16.21 -1.73
C PRO A 8 21.43 16.58 -1.64
N LEU A 9 20.65 15.76 -0.92
CA LEU A 9 19.20 15.96 -0.77
C LEU A 9 18.81 17.40 -0.39
N LEU A 10 19.58 18.03 0.50
CA LEU A 10 19.30 19.39 0.96
C LEU A 10 19.54 20.43 -0.14
N GLU A 11 20.64 20.29 -0.89
CA GLU A 11 20.96 21.16 -2.01
C GLU A 11 19.96 21.00 -3.16
N PHE A 12 19.52 19.76 -3.42
CA PHE A 12 18.46 19.49 -4.38
C PHE A 12 17.13 20.15 -3.96
N ALA A 13 16.78 20.04 -2.68
CA ALA A 13 15.58 20.69 -2.13
C ALA A 13 15.61 22.22 -2.32
N VAL A 14 16.76 22.84 -2.08
CA VAL A 14 16.96 24.29 -2.30
C VAL A 14 16.90 24.65 -3.78
N LYS A 15 17.56 23.87 -4.65
CA LYS A 15 17.62 24.10 -6.10
C LYS A 15 16.24 24.02 -6.76
N GLU A 16 15.42 23.07 -6.34
CA GLU A 16 14.06 22.85 -6.86
C GLU A 16 12.98 23.64 -6.10
N GLY A 17 13.36 24.38 -5.05
CA GLY A 17 12.42 25.18 -4.25
C GLY A 17 11.38 24.35 -3.47
N ILE A 18 11.69 23.10 -3.13
CA ILE A 18 10.78 22.17 -2.44
C ILE A 18 11.31 21.76 -1.06
N SER A 19 10.41 21.45 -0.12
CA SER A 19 10.84 21.03 1.22
C SER A 19 11.61 19.70 1.20
N PRO A 20 12.61 19.49 2.09
CA PRO A 20 13.31 18.20 2.20
C PRO A 20 12.37 17.02 2.47
N SER A 21 11.24 17.26 3.13
CA SER A 21 10.21 16.24 3.37
C SER A 21 9.47 15.84 2.09
N THR A 22 9.25 16.78 1.17
CA THR A 22 8.70 16.50 -0.17
C THR A 22 9.66 15.63 -0.98
N VAL A 23 10.95 15.95 -0.94
CA VAL A 23 12.00 15.17 -1.60
C VAL A 23 12.06 13.73 -1.05
N ARG A 24 12.04 13.58 0.28
CA ARG A 24 11.95 12.25 0.93
C ARG A 24 10.71 11.47 0.49
N ARG A 25 9.56 12.14 0.33
CA ARG A 25 8.33 11.49 -0.17
C ARG A 25 8.49 11.05 -1.62
N GLN A 26 9.12 11.85 -2.47
CA GLN A 26 9.39 11.53 -3.88
C GLN A 26 10.34 10.34 -4.03
N ILE A 27 11.36 10.25 -3.16
CA ILE A 27 12.24 9.07 -3.03
C ILE A 27 11.41 7.82 -2.72
N LYS A 28 10.54 7.88 -1.70
CA LYS A 28 9.68 6.75 -1.33
C LYS A 28 8.70 6.34 -2.43
N SER A 29 8.17 7.30 -3.18
CA SER A 29 7.24 7.03 -4.29
C SER A 29 7.93 6.65 -5.60
N GLY A 30 9.26 6.53 -5.63
CA GLY A 30 10.01 6.21 -6.85
C GLY A 30 9.98 7.30 -7.93
N LYS A 31 9.71 8.55 -7.56
CA LYS A 31 9.59 9.68 -8.50
C LYS A 31 10.93 10.30 -8.89
N ILE A 32 11.98 10.05 -8.10
CA ILE A 32 13.30 10.65 -8.29
C ILE A 32 14.37 9.56 -8.10
N ILE A 33 15.39 9.57 -8.95
CA ILE A 33 16.56 8.68 -8.83
C ILE A 33 17.45 9.17 -7.69
N PHE A 34 17.75 8.27 -6.76
CA PHE A 34 18.60 8.55 -5.62
C PHE A 34 19.59 7.40 -5.37
N ARG A 35 20.67 7.72 -4.66
CA ARG A 35 21.56 6.73 -4.07
C ARG A 35 21.93 7.13 -2.65
N LEU A 36 22.22 6.14 -1.80
CA LEU A 36 22.72 6.35 -0.45
C LEU A 36 24.23 6.08 -0.44
N GLN A 37 25.02 7.09 -0.11
CA GLN A 37 26.48 7.00 -0.03
C GLN A 37 26.92 7.63 1.30
N ASP A 38 27.67 6.88 2.12
CA ASP A 38 28.17 7.35 3.43
C ASP A 38 27.08 7.94 4.35
N GLY A 39 25.88 7.32 4.34
CA GLY A 39 24.72 7.76 5.12
C GLY A 39 24.01 9.01 4.58
N LYS A 40 24.42 9.53 3.42
CA LYS A 40 23.84 10.72 2.78
C LYS A 40 23.07 10.36 1.52
N TYR A 41 21.89 10.96 1.37
CA TYR A 41 21.08 10.85 0.16
C TYR A 41 21.64 11.79 -0.91
N LEU A 42 22.02 11.21 -2.04
CA LEU A 42 22.43 11.91 -3.25
C LEU A 42 21.34 11.75 -4.31
N ILE A 43 21.01 12.86 -4.97
CA ILE A 43 19.91 12.97 -5.92
C ILE A 43 20.48 13.36 -7.28
N GLN A 44 20.06 12.66 -8.32
CA GLN A 44 20.45 12.99 -9.68
C GLN A 44 19.62 14.19 -10.14
N ALA A 45 20.28 15.34 -10.38
CA ALA A 45 19.62 16.55 -10.87
C ALA A 45 19.34 16.50 -12.37
N THR A 46 18.85 15.36 -12.88
CA THR A 46 18.22 15.34 -14.20
C THR A 46 16.91 16.11 -14.07
N PRO A 47 16.65 17.12 -14.92
CA PRO A 47 15.29 17.59 -15.07
C PRO A 47 14.47 16.35 -15.39
N LEU A 48 13.52 16.02 -14.52
CA LEU A 48 12.42 15.20 -14.95
C LEU A 48 11.72 16.05 -15.99
N GLU A 49 12.15 15.94 -17.24
CA GLU A 49 11.17 15.87 -18.31
C GLU A 49 10.20 14.81 -17.80
N LEU A 50 9.08 15.31 -17.26
CA LEU A 50 7.83 14.59 -17.29
C LEU A 50 7.88 13.81 -18.60
N ASN A 51 7.67 12.50 -18.53
CA ASN A 51 7.20 11.76 -19.68
C ASN A 51 5.94 12.48 -20.19
N LYS A 52 6.13 13.53 -20.98
CA LYS A 52 5.27 13.89 -22.07
C LYS A 52 5.34 12.61 -22.89
N PRO A 53 4.24 11.85 -23.03
CA PRO A 53 4.28 10.72 -23.93
C PRO A 53 4.71 11.31 -25.27
N GLU A 54 5.93 11.02 -25.68
CA GLU A 54 6.38 11.30 -27.03
C GLU A 54 5.55 10.38 -27.92
N THR A 55 4.39 10.90 -28.30
CA THR A 55 3.59 10.45 -29.42
C THR A 55 4.41 10.67 -30.68
N SER A 56 5.38 9.80 -30.95
CA SER A 56 6.04 9.69 -32.25
C SER A 56 6.81 8.38 -32.42
N SER A 57 6.21 7.26 -32.02
CA SER A 57 6.44 5.99 -32.71
C SER A 57 5.30 5.02 -32.39
N SER A 58 4.17 5.25 -33.06
CA SER A 58 3.01 4.35 -33.06
C SER A 58 3.34 3.05 -33.80
N SER A 59 4.22 2.22 -33.23
CA SER A 59 4.30 0.83 -33.65
C SER A 59 3.09 0.10 -33.05
N PRO A 60 2.21 -0.55 -33.85
CA PRO A 60 0.99 -1.22 -33.39
C PRO A 60 1.22 -2.20 -32.22
N GLN A 61 2.44 -2.72 -32.11
CA GLN A 61 2.87 -3.65 -31.07
C GLN A 61 2.88 -3.02 -29.67
N VAL A 62 3.31 -1.76 -29.54
CA VAL A 62 3.44 -1.08 -28.22
C VAL A 62 2.07 -0.74 -27.64
N ALA A 63 1.12 -0.35 -28.50
CA ALA A 63 -0.26 -0.07 -28.09
C ALA A 63 -0.98 -1.32 -27.55
N GLY A 64 -0.75 -2.49 -28.16
CA GLY A 64 -1.30 -3.75 -27.69
C GLY A 64 -0.78 -4.15 -26.30
N VAL A 65 0.52 -3.97 -26.06
CA VAL A 65 1.14 -4.26 -24.76
C VAL A 65 0.63 -3.32 -23.66
N LEU A 66 0.50 -2.02 -23.95
CA LEU A 66 -0.09 -1.05 -23.01
C LEU A 66 -1.52 -1.42 -22.64
N ARG A 67 -2.37 -1.74 -23.63
CA ARG A 67 -3.76 -2.12 -23.37
C ARG A 67 -3.86 -3.39 -22.53
N TYR A 68 -3.05 -4.41 -22.85
CA TYR A 68 -2.98 -5.64 -22.05
C TYR A 68 -2.54 -5.37 -20.61
N ALA A 69 -1.54 -4.50 -20.41
CA ALA A 69 -1.08 -4.13 -19.08
C ALA A 69 -2.17 -3.40 -18.28
N GLU A 70 -2.91 -2.49 -18.92
CA GLU A 70 -4.05 -1.78 -18.30
C GLU A 70 -5.18 -2.74 -17.93
N GLU A 71 -5.56 -3.65 -18.83
CA GLU A 71 -6.58 -4.67 -18.58
C GLU A 71 -6.17 -5.61 -17.43
N SER A 72 -4.90 -6.03 -17.41
CA SER A 72 -4.34 -6.88 -16.36
C SER A 72 -4.32 -6.17 -15.00
N LEU A 73 -3.94 -4.89 -14.97
CA LEU A 73 -3.97 -4.07 -13.76
C LEU A 73 -5.40 -3.86 -13.25
N LYS A 74 -6.36 -3.68 -14.15
CA LYS A 74 -7.77 -3.55 -13.80
C LYS A 74 -8.30 -4.84 -13.18
N SER A 75 -8.08 -5.98 -13.85
CA SER A 75 -8.47 -7.29 -13.35
C SER A 75 -7.86 -7.59 -11.98
N LEU A 76 -6.59 -7.26 -11.78
CA LEU A 76 -5.91 -7.43 -10.49
C LEU A 76 -6.52 -6.56 -9.38
N LYS A 77 -6.85 -5.30 -9.68
CA LYS A 77 -7.51 -4.40 -8.72
C LYS A 77 -8.91 -4.90 -8.35
N ASP A 78 -9.66 -5.38 -9.33
CA ASP A 78 -11.01 -5.91 -9.11
C ASP A 78 -10.96 -7.18 -8.23
N ALA A 79 -10.06 -8.12 -8.54
CA ALA A 79 -9.84 -9.31 -7.72
C ALA A 79 -9.41 -8.97 -6.28
N HIS A 80 -8.51 -8.00 -6.11
CA HIS A 80 -8.08 -7.57 -4.78
C HIS A 80 -9.25 -6.96 -3.98
N ARG A 81 -10.10 -6.17 -4.63
CA ARG A 81 -11.30 -5.60 -4.01
C ARG A 81 -12.26 -6.69 -3.54
N GLU A 82 -12.49 -7.71 -4.38
CA GLU A 82 -13.35 -8.83 -4.04
C GLU A 82 -12.80 -9.67 -2.87
N ILE A 83 -11.48 -9.88 -2.82
CA ILE A 83 -10.85 -10.57 -1.69
C ILE A 83 -11.06 -9.78 -0.40
N LEU A 84 -10.91 -8.45 -0.43
CA LEU A 84 -11.13 -7.61 0.75
C LEU A 84 -12.58 -7.69 1.24
N THR A 85 -13.57 -7.59 0.34
CA THR A 85 -14.98 -7.67 0.74
C THR A 85 -15.33 -9.04 1.31
N GLN A 86 -14.80 -10.12 0.75
CA GLN A 86 -14.96 -11.47 1.29
C GLN A 86 -14.35 -11.60 2.69
N LYS A 87 -13.14 -11.08 2.90
CA LYS A 87 -12.47 -11.11 4.21
C LYS A 87 -13.21 -10.30 5.26
N GLU A 88 -13.75 -9.14 4.90
CA GLU A 88 -14.58 -8.32 5.80
C GLU A 88 -15.86 -9.05 6.22
N SER A 89 -16.55 -9.70 5.28
CA SER A 89 -17.73 -10.51 5.55
C SER A 89 -17.41 -11.68 6.49
N GLU A 90 -16.31 -12.40 6.23
CA GLU A 90 -15.87 -13.52 7.05
C GLU A 90 -15.49 -13.09 8.47
N ILE A 91 -14.82 -11.95 8.63
CA ILE A 91 -14.53 -11.37 9.94
C ILE A 91 -15.84 -11.04 10.67
N GLY A 92 -16.82 -10.46 9.98
CA GLY A 92 -18.14 -10.18 10.54
C GLY A 92 -18.83 -11.45 11.05
N ARG A 93 -18.83 -12.51 10.23
CA ARG A 93 -19.39 -13.83 10.58
C ARG A 93 -18.71 -14.43 11.81
N LEU A 94 -17.37 -14.51 11.81
CA LEU A 94 -16.59 -15.07 12.91
C LEU A 94 -16.73 -14.27 14.20
N LYS A 95 -16.87 -12.94 14.12
CA LYS A 95 -17.18 -12.11 15.29
C LYS A 95 -18.56 -12.42 15.86
N GLY A 96 -19.57 -12.56 15.00
CA GLY A 96 -20.92 -12.94 15.43
C GLY A 96 -20.96 -14.32 16.09
N GLU A 97 -20.27 -15.29 15.51
CA GLU A 97 -20.13 -16.64 16.06
C GLU A 97 -19.42 -16.63 17.42
N ASN A 98 -18.33 -15.87 17.57
CA ASN A 98 -17.64 -15.69 18.85
C ASN A 98 -18.54 -15.11 19.94
N VAL A 99 -19.34 -14.08 19.61
CA VAL A 99 -20.28 -13.48 20.58
C VAL A 99 -21.31 -14.52 21.03
N ARG A 100 -21.89 -15.27 20.10
CA ARG A 100 -22.86 -16.32 20.42
C ARG A 100 -22.26 -17.41 21.31
N LEU A 101 -21.09 -17.93 20.94
CA LEU A 101 -20.41 -18.97 21.73
C LEU A 101 -20.04 -18.45 23.13
N THR A 102 -19.67 -17.18 23.25
CA THR A 102 -19.38 -16.56 24.55
C THR A 102 -20.63 -16.52 25.44
N GLN A 103 -21.79 -16.19 24.88
CA GLN A 103 -23.07 -16.21 25.61
C GLN A 103 -23.44 -17.62 26.04
N GLU A 104 -23.33 -18.61 25.15
CA GLU A 104 -23.61 -20.01 25.47
C GLU A 104 -22.69 -20.55 26.58
N ILE A 105 -21.39 -20.21 26.54
CA ILE A 105 -20.45 -20.52 27.62
C ILE A 105 -20.88 -19.88 28.94
N GLN A 106 -21.36 -18.64 28.92
CA GLN A 106 -21.82 -17.95 30.13
C GLN A 106 -23.08 -18.60 30.72
N GLU A 107 -24.06 -18.94 29.88
CA GLU A 107 -25.28 -19.64 30.29
C GLU A 107 -24.97 -21.00 30.91
N LEU A 108 -24.09 -21.79 30.27
CA LEU A 108 -23.66 -23.08 30.79
C LEU A 108 -22.92 -22.95 32.13
N ARG A 109 -22.03 -21.95 32.27
CA ARG A 109 -21.36 -21.67 33.55
C ARG A 109 -22.35 -21.34 34.66
N MET A 110 -23.37 -20.52 34.36
CA MET A 110 -24.43 -20.19 35.32
C MET A 110 -25.22 -21.43 35.73
N LEU A 111 -25.57 -22.30 34.77
CA LEU A 111 -26.27 -23.54 35.05
C LEU A 111 -25.46 -24.45 35.96
N ILE A 112 -24.17 -24.61 35.69
CA ILE A 112 -23.24 -25.39 36.54
C ILE A 112 -23.24 -24.82 37.96
N GLU A 113 -23.09 -23.50 38.12
CA GLU A 113 -23.06 -22.86 39.45
C GLU A 113 -24.35 -23.13 40.25
N VAL A 114 -25.52 -23.08 39.60
CA VAL A 114 -26.81 -23.38 40.24
C VAL A 114 -26.91 -24.85 40.65
N LEU A 115 -26.44 -25.76 39.80
CA LEU A 115 -26.47 -27.20 40.07
C LEU A 115 -25.50 -27.58 41.20
N GLU A 116 -24.30 -27.01 41.21
CA GLU A 116 -23.31 -27.21 42.28
C GLU A 116 -23.87 -26.75 43.63
N LYS A 117 -24.48 -25.56 43.69
CA LYS A 117 -25.14 -25.05 44.91
C LYS A 117 -26.26 -25.97 45.39
N ARG A 118 -27.06 -26.53 44.48
CA ARG A 118 -28.14 -27.49 44.82
C ARG A 118 -27.62 -28.84 45.26
N SER A 119 -26.50 -29.30 44.70
CA SER A 119 -25.85 -30.56 45.09
C SER A 119 -25.11 -30.47 46.43
N SER A 120 -24.78 -29.27 46.89
CA SER A 120 -24.13 -29.02 48.18
C SER A 120 -25.10 -28.86 49.37
N LEU A 121 -26.41 -29.01 49.14
CA LEU A 121 -27.49 -29.02 50.14
C LEU A 121 -28.02 -30.44 50.34
#